data_AF-A0A495SPS7-F1
#
_entry.id   AF-A0A495SPS7-F1
#
_cell.length_a   1.000
_cell.length_b   1.000
_cell.length_c   1.000
_cell.angle_alpha   90.00
_cell.angle_beta   90.00
_cell.angle_gamma   90.00
#
_symmetry.space_group_name_H-M   'P 1'
#
loop_
_entity.id
_entity.type
_entity.pdbx_description
1 polymer ?
#
loop_
_entity_poly.entity_id
_entity_poly.type
_entity_poly.pdbx_seq_one_letter_code
_entity_poly.pdbx_strand_id
1 'polypeptide(L)'
;MPPVTQYPRTAHHPPEDGRPPEQLVAAGVLRRHADPSPHPTLGHCPIAYVSTALWAELTALAIAPSAAEATATALLRTLAAQAVDAALAPGNERAPRNDLYVTDPAHIGPNRRAVWFQRHGPHGPITAAFAP
;
A
#
# COMPACT_ATOMS: atom_id res chain seq x y z
N MET A 1 -36.03 -15.26 20.89
CA MET A 1 -34.76 -14.53 20.69
C MET A 1 -34.41 -14.59 19.21
N PRO A 2 -34.34 -13.48 18.48
CA PRO A 2 -33.96 -13.51 17.07
C PRO A 2 -32.45 -13.77 16.93
N PRO A 3 -31.99 -14.42 15.84
CA PRO A 3 -30.58 -14.60 15.57
C PRO A 3 -29.94 -13.25 15.22
N VAL A 4 -28.82 -12.95 15.87
CA VAL A 4 -28.00 -11.77 15.56
C VAL A 4 -27.38 -11.99 14.19
N THR A 5 -27.88 -11.29 13.18
CA THR A 5 -27.24 -11.16 11.88
C THR A 5 -25.85 -10.57 12.09
N GLN A 6 -24.81 -11.40 11.97
CA GLN A 6 -23.43 -10.93 11.87
C GLN A 6 -23.31 -10.18 10.54
N TYR A 7 -23.39 -8.86 10.59
CA TYR A 7 -22.96 -8.01 9.48
C TYR A 7 -21.50 -8.35 9.14
N PRO A 8 -21.13 -8.46 7.86
CA PRO A 8 -19.74 -8.65 7.49
C PRO A 8 -18.94 -7.49 8.04
N ARG A 9 -18.09 -7.80 9.02
CA ARG A 9 -17.13 -6.87 9.61
C ARG A 9 -16.13 -6.58 8.50
N THR A 10 -16.34 -5.49 7.76
CA THR A 10 -15.32 -4.89 6.91
C THR A 10 -14.16 -4.53 7.83
N ALA A 11 -13.26 -5.47 8.04
CA ALA A 11 -11.95 -5.17 8.57
C ALA A 11 -11.33 -4.21 7.56
N HIS A 12 -11.18 -2.95 7.94
CA HIS A 12 -10.40 -1.96 7.19
C HIS A 12 -8.89 -2.26 7.21
N HIS A 13 -8.51 -3.39 7.83
CA HIS A 13 -7.20 -3.98 7.73
C HIS A 13 -7.19 -4.92 6.52
N PRO A 14 -6.17 -4.87 5.63
CA PRO A 14 -6.01 -5.94 4.65
C PRO A 14 -5.98 -7.27 5.40
N PRO A 15 -6.49 -8.37 4.82
CA PRO A 15 -6.07 -9.67 5.32
C PRO A 15 -4.54 -9.62 5.30
N GLU A 16 -3.93 -9.70 6.48
CA GLU A 16 -2.53 -10.08 6.58
C GLU A 16 -2.50 -11.45 5.92
N ASP A 17 -2.11 -11.46 4.65
CA ASP A 17 -1.72 -12.66 3.97
C ASP A 17 -0.52 -13.13 4.81
N GLY A 18 -0.76 -13.98 5.81
CA GLY A 18 0.16 -14.25 6.94
C GLY A 18 1.48 -14.91 6.53
N ARG A 19 1.73 -14.93 5.23
CA ARG A 19 2.98 -15.26 4.57
C ARG A 19 3.93 -14.06 4.69
N PRO A 20 5.18 -14.26 5.14
CA PRO A 20 6.16 -13.19 5.18
C PRO A 20 6.37 -12.56 3.78
N PRO A 21 6.73 -11.27 3.69
CA PRO A 21 6.87 -10.54 2.43
C PRO A 21 7.76 -11.26 1.41
N GLU A 22 8.81 -11.93 1.87
CA GLU A 22 9.74 -12.69 1.03
C GLU A 22 9.08 -13.91 0.34
N GLN A 23 8.11 -14.57 0.98
CA GLN A 23 7.34 -15.63 0.33
C GLN A 23 6.42 -15.06 -0.76
N LEU A 24 5.86 -13.87 -0.53
CA LEU A 24 5.04 -13.19 -1.54
C LEU A 24 5.89 -12.67 -2.72
N VAL A 25 7.15 -12.30 -2.47
CA VAL A 25 8.13 -12.01 -3.53
C VAL A 25 8.43 -13.27 -4.34
N ALA A 26 8.71 -14.39 -3.67
CA ALA A 26 8.95 -15.67 -4.35
C ALA A 26 7.74 -16.15 -5.17
N ALA A 27 6.52 -15.85 -4.71
CA ALA A 27 5.27 -16.15 -5.41
C ALA A 27 4.95 -15.15 -6.54
N GLY A 28 5.76 -14.11 -6.75
CA GLY A 28 5.54 -13.08 -7.77
C GLY A 28 4.39 -12.10 -7.46
N VAL A 29 3.87 -12.11 -6.24
CA VAL A 29 2.80 -11.21 -5.78
C VAL A 29 3.36 -9.84 -5.40
N LEU A 30 4.51 -9.83 -4.73
CA LEU A 30 5.27 -8.63 -4.38
C LEU A 30 6.56 -8.56 -5.18
N ARG A 31 7.10 -7.35 -5.27
CA ARG A 31 8.44 -7.06 -5.78
C ARG A 31 9.20 -6.30 -4.71
N ARG A 32 10.50 -6.59 -4.59
CA ARG A 32 11.41 -5.73 -3.81
C ARG A 32 11.54 -4.39 -4.52
N HIS A 33 11.41 -3.31 -3.78
CA HIS A 33 11.61 -1.96 -4.26
C HIS A 33 12.94 -1.42 -3.75
N ALA A 34 13.76 -0.92 -4.67
CA ALA A 34 15.15 -0.55 -4.39
C ALA A 34 15.31 0.90 -3.89
N ASP A 35 14.22 1.59 -3.48
CA ASP A 35 14.31 2.92 -2.91
C ASP A 35 14.49 2.84 -1.38
N PRO A 36 15.71 3.05 -0.84
CA PRO A 36 15.93 3.04 0.60
C PRO A 36 15.50 4.36 1.27
N SER A 37 14.97 5.33 0.51
CA SER A 37 14.66 6.66 1.03
C SER A 37 13.54 6.57 2.08
N PRO A 38 13.77 7.03 3.31
CA PRO A 38 12.71 7.07 4.31
C PRO A 38 11.65 8.11 3.91
N HIS A 39 10.37 7.75 4.10
CA HIS A 39 9.25 8.65 3.82
C HIS A 39 8.73 9.30 5.10
N PRO A 40 8.71 10.65 5.21
CA PRO A 40 8.31 11.33 6.44
C PRO A 40 6.84 11.04 6.81
N THR A 41 5.97 10.92 5.80
CA THR A 41 4.54 10.60 5.98
C THR A 41 4.28 9.16 6.41
N LEU A 42 5.23 8.24 6.15
CA LEU A 42 5.15 6.83 6.51
C LEU A 42 5.92 6.54 7.82
N GLY A 43 6.01 7.54 8.70
CA GLY A 43 6.76 7.48 9.96
C GLY A 43 8.25 7.18 9.75
N HIS A 44 8.86 7.82 8.75
CA HIS A 44 10.27 7.72 8.39
C HIS A 44 10.74 6.31 7.99
N CYS A 45 9.84 5.44 7.56
CA CYS A 45 10.18 4.11 7.03
C CYS A 45 10.26 4.15 5.49
N PRO A 46 11.17 3.34 4.87
CA PRO A 46 11.23 3.22 3.41
C PRO A 46 10.17 2.26 2.87
N ILE A 47 9.83 2.42 1.59
CA ILE A 47 8.98 1.49 0.86
C ILE A 47 9.88 0.37 0.32
N ALA A 48 9.85 -0.79 0.98
CA ALA A 48 10.73 -1.91 0.63
C ALA A 48 10.07 -2.90 -0.33
N TYR A 49 8.73 -2.94 -0.38
CA TYR A 49 7.98 -3.85 -1.23
C TYR A 49 6.84 -3.15 -1.94
N VAL A 50 6.56 -3.57 -3.18
CA VAL A 50 5.43 -3.08 -3.97
C VAL A 50 4.74 -4.27 -4.61
N SER A 51 3.40 -4.33 -4.57
CA SER A 51 2.66 -5.39 -5.27
C SER A 51 2.92 -5.34 -6.77
N THR A 52 3.06 -6.50 -7.40
CA THR A 52 3.33 -6.61 -8.84
C THR A 52 2.23 -5.93 -9.67
N ALA A 53 0.98 -6.01 -9.22
CA ALA A 53 -0.16 -5.35 -9.87
C ALA A 53 -0.05 -3.82 -9.82
N LEU A 54 0.25 -3.24 -8.65
CA LEU A 54 0.46 -1.78 -8.52
C LEU A 54 1.63 -1.33 -9.38
N TRP A 55 2.75 -2.05 -9.32
CA TRP A 55 3.94 -1.71 -10.09
C TRP A 55 3.66 -1.70 -11.60
N ALA A 56 2.96 -2.72 -12.12
CA ALA A 56 2.60 -2.81 -13.53
C ALA A 56 1.79 -1.58 -13.99
N GLU A 57 0.74 -1.22 -13.25
CA GLU A 57 -0.09 -0.05 -13.57
C GLU A 57 0.70 1.26 -13.52
N LEU A 58 1.57 1.44 -12.52
CA LEU A 58 2.40 2.64 -12.42
C LEU A 58 3.43 2.74 -13.56
N THR A 59 4.04 1.62 -13.94
CA THR A 59 4.98 1.58 -15.08
C THR A 59 4.30 1.83 -16.41
N ALA A 60 3.05 1.39 -16.57
CA ALA A 60 2.27 1.59 -17.79
C ALA A 60 1.92 3.07 -18.05
N LEU A 61 2.02 3.93 -17.03
CA LEU A 61 1.85 5.37 -17.16
C LEU A 61 3.07 6.09 -17.74
N ALA A 62 4.19 5.38 -17.92
CA ALA A 62 5.39 5.97 -18.49
C ALA A 62 5.24 6.21 -20.00
N ILE A 63 5.75 7.37 -20.45
CA ILE A 63 5.70 7.79 -21.85
C ILE A 63 6.60 6.91 -22.74
N ALA A 64 7.64 6.30 -22.17
CA ALA A 64 8.57 5.41 -22.86
C ALA A 64 9.01 4.24 -21.95
N PRO A 65 9.31 3.05 -22.52
CA PRO A 65 9.74 1.90 -21.72
C PRO A 65 10.98 2.15 -20.87
N SER A 66 11.93 2.94 -21.37
CA SER A 66 13.16 3.29 -20.64
C SER A 66 12.90 4.17 -19.41
N ALA A 67 11.75 4.84 -19.33
CA ALA A 67 11.36 5.68 -18.20
C ALA A 67 10.48 4.95 -17.17
N ALA A 68 10.03 3.73 -17.46
CA ALA A 68 9.03 3.00 -16.68
C ALA A 68 9.33 2.94 -15.18
N GLU A 69 10.55 2.54 -14.82
CA GLU A 69 10.96 2.40 -13.42
C GLU A 69 11.07 3.75 -12.69
N ALA A 70 11.64 4.76 -13.36
CA ALA A 70 11.74 6.11 -12.80
C ALA A 70 10.35 6.73 -12.60
N THR A 71 9.45 6.58 -13.57
CA THR A 71 8.06 7.02 -13.47
C THR A 71 7.33 6.31 -12.34
N ALA A 72 7.41 4.98 -12.25
CA ALA A 72 6.75 4.23 -11.19
C ALA A 72 7.26 4.64 -9.80
N THR A 73 8.57 4.80 -9.65
CA THR A 73 9.20 5.28 -8.41
C THR A 73 8.71 6.68 -8.06
N ALA A 74 8.76 7.63 -8.99
CA ALA A 74 8.30 9.00 -8.74
C ALA A 74 6.83 9.05 -8.33
N LEU A 75 5.95 8.35 -9.05
CA LEU A 75 4.53 8.27 -8.73
C LEU A 75 4.29 7.63 -7.36
N LEU A 76 5.00 6.57 -7.03
CA LEU A 76 4.90 5.91 -5.73
C LEU A 76 5.28 6.86 -4.59
N ARG A 77 6.36 7.65 -4.77
CA ARG A 77 6.76 8.67 -3.79
C ARG A 77 5.72 9.78 -3.66
N THR A 78 5.10 10.22 -4.76
CA THR A 78 4.01 11.19 -4.74
C THR A 78 2.79 10.65 -3.97
N LEU A 79 2.39 9.40 -4.23
CA LEU A 79 1.30 8.75 -3.52
C LEU A 79 1.63 8.62 -2.03
N ALA A 80 2.84 8.20 -1.68
CA ALA A 80 3.28 8.10 -0.29
C ALA A 80 3.26 9.45 0.44
N ALA A 81 3.60 10.55 -0.25
CA ALA A 81 3.55 11.89 0.31
C ALA A 81 2.12 12.39 0.60
N GLN A 82 1.12 11.78 -0.04
CA GLN A 82 -0.30 12.07 0.17
C GLN A 82 -0.97 11.07 1.12
N ALA A 83 -0.26 10.03 1.55
CA ALA A 83 -0.81 9.00 2.42
C ALA A 83 -1.05 9.56 3.83
N VAL A 84 -2.20 9.23 4.39
CA VAL A 84 -2.56 9.54 5.77
C VAL A 84 -2.64 8.25 6.58
N ASP A 85 -2.32 8.31 7.87
CA ASP A 85 -2.51 7.17 8.77
C ASP A 85 -3.99 6.76 8.73
N ALA A 86 -4.26 5.47 8.48
CA ALA A 86 -5.61 4.94 8.37
C ALA A 86 -6.41 5.19 9.65
N ALA A 87 -5.77 5.26 10.82
CA ALA A 87 -6.41 5.59 12.09
C ALA A 87 -6.99 7.03 12.14
N LEU A 88 -6.57 7.91 11.23
CA LEU A 88 -7.11 9.26 11.09
C LEU A 88 -8.34 9.31 10.19
N ALA A 89 -8.67 8.23 9.47
CA ALA A 89 -9.88 8.15 8.67
C ALA A 89 -11.11 7.93 9.57
N PRO A 90 -12.24 8.63 9.34
CA PRO A 90 -13.47 8.41 10.09
C PRO A 90 -13.92 6.94 10.02
N GLY A 91 -14.20 6.33 11.18
CA GLY A 91 -14.57 4.92 11.28
C GLY A 91 -13.40 3.94 11.46
N ASN A 92 -12.15 4.43 11.44
CA ASN A 92 -10.94 3.64 11.62
C ASN A 92 -10.18 3.98 12.90
N GLU A 93 -10.83 4.59 13.89
CA GLU A 93 -10.17 5.10 15.10
C GLU A 93 -9.52 3.99 15.95
N ARG A 94 -9.87 2.72 15.70
CA ARG A 94 -9.30 1.53 16.34
C ARG A 94 -8.16 0.89 15.55
N ALA A 95 -7.82 1.40 14.37
CA ALA A 95 -6.71 0.88 13.59
C ALA A 95 -5.38 1.09 14.36
N PRO A 96 -4.43 0.14 14.29
CA PRO A 96 -3.12 0.32 14.86
C PRO A 96 -2.42 1.53 14.21
N ARG A 97 -2.11 2.54 15.02
CA ARG A 97 -1.47 3.78 14.54
C ARG A 97 -0.12 3.47 13.93
N ASN A 98 0.18 4.12 12.81
CA ASN A 98 1.42 3.97 12.05
C ASN A 98 1.66 2.60 11.40
N ASP A 99 0.66 1.71 11.40
CA ASP A 99 0.80 0.38 10.77
C ASP A 99 0.18 0.33 9.37
N LEU A 100 -0.76 1.22 9.07
CA LEU A 100 -1.39 1.33 7.77
C LEU A 100 -1.59 2.80 7.39
N TYR A 101 -1.13 3.18 6.21
CA TYR A 101 -1.38 4.49 5.62
C TYR A 101 -2.15 4.31 4.30
N VAL A 102 -3.09 5.20 4.04
CA VAL A 102 -3.98 5.15 2.87
C VAL A 102 -3.93 6.49 2.13
N THR A 103 -3.93 6.44 0.81
CA THR A 103 -4.11 7.63 -0.02
C THR A 103 -5.57 7.85 -0.36
N ASP A 104 -5.94 9.08 -0.70
CA ASP A 104 -7.16 9.31 -1.45
C ASP A 104 -7.12 8.54 -2.79
N PRO A 105 -8.28 8.11 -3.32
CA PRO A 105 -8.32 7.44 -4.62
C PRO A 105 -7.80 8.34 -5.74
N ALA A 106 -6.79 7.86 -6.47
CA ALA A 106 -6.17 8.52 -7.62
C ALA A 106 -6.44 7.73 -8.91
N HIS A 107 -6.38 8.40 -10.06
CA HIS A 107 -6.46 7.71 -11.36
C HIS A 107 -5.16 6.96 -11.64
N ILE A 108 -5.22 5.63 -11.53
CA ILE A 108 -4.11 4.72 -11.77
C ILE A 108 -4.61 3.70 -12.80
N GLY A 109 -4.09 3.81 -14.03
CA GLY A 109 -4.65 3.13 -15.19
C GLY A 109 -6.08 3.61 -15.50
N PRO A 110 -7.01 2.71 -15.86
CA PRO A 110 -8.39 3.09 -16.20
C PRO A 110 -9.28 3.39 -14.99
N ASN A 111 -8.80 3.16 -13.76
CA ASN A 111 -9.63 3.15 -12.56
C ASN A 111 -9.16 4.19 -11.54
N ARG A 112 -10.09 4.66 -10.70
CA ARG A 112 -9.76 5.48 -9.53
C ARG A 112 -9.58 4.56 -8.32
N ARG A 113 -8.35 4.43 -7.82
CA ARG A 113 -7.98 3.44 -6.80
C ARG A 113 -7.16 4.08 -5.69
N ALA A 114 -7.39 3.66 -4.46
CA ALA A 114 -6.53 4.01 -3.33
C ALA A 114 -5.33 3.06 -3.25
N VAL A 115 -4.22 3.56 -2.72
CA VAL A 115 -3.02 2.77 -2.41
C VAL A 115 -2.88 2.68 -0.90
N TRP A 116 -2.61 1.46 -0.43
CA TRP A 116 -2.28 1.15 0.95
C TRP A 116 -0.78 0.97 1.10
N PHE A 117 -0.25 1.56 2.17
CA PHE A 117 1.12 1.42 2.62
C PHE A 117 1.10 0.76 3.99
N GLN A 118 1.37 -0.55 4.03
CA GLN A 118 1.33 -1.34 5.25
C GLN A 118 2.74 -1.54 5.83
N ARG A 119 2.89 -1.32 7.12
CA ARG A 119 4.14 -1.54 7.86
C ARG A 119 4.17 -2.94 8.46
N HIS A 120 5.32 -3.60 8.32
CA HIS A 120 5.56 -4.91 8.92
C HIS A 120 6.29 -4.80 10.26
N GLY A 121 5.53 -4.50 11.32
CA GLY A 121 6.05 -4.37 12.69
C GLY A 121 6.70 -3.02 13.01
N PRO A 122 7.16 -2.81 14.26
CA PRO A 122 7.73 -1.53 14.70
C PRO A 122 8.97 -1.15 13.87
N HIS A 123 8.94 0.00 13.22
CA HIS A 123 10.00 0.50 12.31
C HIS A 123 10.31 -0.44 11.13
N GLY A 124 9.39 -1.34 10.80
CA GLY A 124 9.57 -2.32 9.76
C GLY A 124 9.44 -1.77 8.33
N PRO A 125 9.78 -2.60 7.33
CA PRO A 125 9.61 -2.24 5.94
C PRO A 125 8.14 -1.96 5.59
N ILE A 126 7.92 -1.04 4.66
CA ILE A 126 6.58 -0.75 4.12
C ILE A 126 6.33 -1.55 2.84
N THR A 127 5.13 -2.11 2.72
CA THR A 127 4.59 -2.69 1.49
C THR A 127 3.53 -1.78 0.89
N ALA A 128 3.68 -1.41 -0.38
CA ALA A 128 2.68 -0.66 -1.14
C ALA A 128 1.83 -1.59 -2.02
N ALA A 129 0.51 -1.50 -1.92
CA ALA A 129 -0.43 -2.27 -2.74
C ALA A 129 -1.71 -1.49 -3.00
N PHE A 130 -2.51 -1.91 -3.96
CA PHE A 130 -3.87 -1.36 -4.07
C PHE A 130 -4.69 -1.74 -2.83
N ALA A 131 -5.55 -0.82 -2.39
CA ALA A 131 -6.59 -1.17 -1.44
C ALA A 131 -7.49 -2.30 -2.01
N PRO A 132 -7.90 -3.28 -1.20
CA PRO A 132 -8.81 -4.36 -1.59
C PRO A 132 -10.22 -3.85 -1.91
#